data_AF-A0A8T5KPY0-F1
#
_entry.id   AF-A0A8T5KPY0-F1
#
_cell.length_a   1.000
_cell.length_b   1.000
_cell.length_c   1.000
_cell.angle_alpha   90.00
_cell.angle_beta   90.00
_cell.angle_gamma   90.00
#
_symmetry.space_group_name_H-M   'P 1'
#
loop_
_entity.id
_entity.type
_entity.pdbx_description
1 polymer ?
#
loop_
_entity_poly.entity_id
_entity_poly.type
_entity_poly.pdbx_seq_one_letter_code
_entity_poly.pdbx_strand_id
1 'polypeptide(L)'
;MRRNITRDLLVRVFTPLELPGITRRLLRYAIEDYGDDLGFTGGRIWERQGDVYRMTDQVGGNGDRLGYTFPADHPYIEQMKRDGLIMYKRGDEGWDSTLEDPMGVDGFTAVPIGRDEKYIAAFDTIGKKRRIQKRILSDISIISQTALAEAERISQEALVEAKKKGQLEHERGHLHSEVNIAYETQKSILPRSLPKFPGFGMYVVFKPLK
;
A
#
# COMPACT_ATOMS: atom_id res chain seq x y z
N MET A 1 -5.58 30.88 1.46
CA MET A 1 -5.03 29.71 0.75
C MET A 1 -4.43 28.74 1.78
N ARG A 2 -5.27 27.97 2.49
CA ARG A 2 -4.80 27.01 3.51
C ARG A 2 -4.61 25.67 2.81
N ARG A 3 -3.36 25.29 2.56
CA ARG A 3 -3.02 23.91 2.16
C ARG A 3 -3.47 23.00 3.29
N ASN A 4 -4.28 22.02 2.95
CA ASN A 4 -4.88 21.07 3.86
C ASN A 4 -3.81 20.04 4.22
N ILE A 5 -2.90 20.41 5.13
CA ILE A 5 -1.72 19.62 5.55
C ILE A 5 -2.14 18.20 5.97
N THR A 6 -3.32 18.05 6.56
CA THR A 6 -3.90 16.77 6.98
C THR A 6 -4.19 15.84 5.80
N ARG A 7 -4.56 16.38 4.64
CA ARG A 7 -4.89 15.61 3.43
C ARG A 7 -3.62 15.18 2.68
N ASP A 8 -2.60 16.03 2.63
CA ASP A 8 -1.28 15.69 2.05
C ASP A 8 -0.52 14.67 2.91
N LEU A 9 -0.66 14.72 4.24
CA LEU A 9 -0.09 13.71 5.13
C LEU A 9 -0.80 12.35 4.96
N LEU A 10 -2.13 12.34 4.84
CA LEU A 10 -2.91 11.12 4.62
C LEU A 10 -2.66 10.50 3.23
N VAL A 11 -2.48 11.31 2.19
CA VAL A 11 -2.21 10.81 0.82
C VAL A 11 -0.77 10.33 0.66
N ARG A 12 0.19 10.89 1.41
CA ARG A 12 1.59 10.42 1.37
C ARG A 12 1.88 9.18 2.23
N VAL A 13 1.07 8.91 3.27
CA VAL A 13 1.28 7.84 4.26
C VAL A 13 0.53 6.53 3.92
N PHE A 14 -0.36 6.52 2.93
CA PHE A 14 -1.20 5.35 2.65
C PHE A 14 -1.08 4.89 1.20
N THR A 15 0.13 4.50 0.80
CA THR A 15 0.32 3.57 -0.32
C THR A 15 0.33 2.13 0.22
N PRO A 16 -0.06 1.11 -0.56
CA PRO A 16 0.05 -0.31 -0.17
C PRO A 16 1.46 -0.76 0.27
N LEU A 17 2.49 0.07 0.01
CA LEU A 17 3.86 -0.10 0.50
C LEU A 17 4.05 0.24 1.99
N GLU A 18 3.07 0.83 2.68
CA GLU A 18 3.24 1.30 4.07
C GLU A 18 2.74 0.31 5.13
N LEU A 19 2.04 -0.76 4.75
CA LEU A 19 1.54 -1.78 5.69
C LEU A 19 2.65 -2.33 6.61
N PRO A 20 3.79 -2.81 6.08
CA PRO A 20 4.90 -3.24 6.92
C PRO A 20 5.40 -2.12 7.83
N GLY A 21 5.39 -0.86 7.36
CA GLY A 21 5.80 0.31 8.13
C GLY A 21 4.88 0.63 9.30
N ILE A 22 3.56 0.61 9.08
CA ILE A 22 2.54 0.83 10.12
C ILE A 22 2.58 -0.33 11.11
N THR A 23 2.58 -1.56 10.63
CA THR A 23 2.67 -2.77 11.45
C THR A 23 3.95 -2.76 12.29
N ARG A 24 5.09 -2.37 11.71
CA ARG A 24 6.37 -2.23 12.44
C ARG A 24 6.28 -1.21 13.56
N ARG A 25 5.66 -0.06 13.31
CA ARG A 25 5.48 0.97 14.35
C ARG A 25 4.58 0.48 15.48
N LEU A 26 3.50 -0.24 15.16
CA LEU A 26 2.61 -0.83 16.16
C LEU A 26 3.31 -1.92 16.98
N LEU A 27 4.07 -2.80 16.33
CA LEU A 27 4.93 -3.79 17.00
C LEU A 27 5.90 -3.11 17.95
N ARG A 28 6.62 -2.11 17.45
CA ARG A 28 7.58 -1.34 18.22
C ARG A 28 6.94 -0.71 19.45
N TYR A 29 5.83 0.00 19.27
CA TYR A 29 5.09 0.62 20.36
C TYR A 29 4.64 -0.41 21.41
N ALA A 30 4.09 -1.55 20.97
CA ALA A 30 3.64 -2.60 21.89
C ALA A 30 4.79 -3.27 22.66
N ILE A 31 5.99 -3.34 22.10
CA ILE A 31 7.17 -3.95 22.73
C ILE A 31 7.91 -2.95 23.61
N GLU A 32 8.22 -1.76 23.10
CA GLU A 32 9.01 -0.75 23.79
C GLU A 32 8.24 -0.14 24.97
N ASP A 33 6.93 0.14 24.81
CA ASP A 33 6.16 0.85 25.84
C ASP A 33 5.38 -0.08 26.78
N TYR A 34 5.08 -1.31 26.35
CA TYR A 34 4.26 -2.25 27.11
C TYR A 34 4.84 -3.66 27.23
N GLY A 35 6.07 -3.89 26.76
CA GLY A 35 6.70 -5.20 26.73
C GLY A 35 6.75 -5.88 28.10
N ASP A 36 7.23 -5.17 29.13
CA ASP A 36 7.33 -5.68 30.50
C ASP A 36 5.95 -5.97 31.10
N ASP A 37 4.98 -5.10 30.84
CA ASP A 37 3.62 -5.20 31.35
C ASP A 37 2.78 -6.28 30.64
N LEU A 38 3.14 -6.68 29.43
CA LEU A 38 2.39 -7.64 28.63
C LEU A 38 3.14 -8.95 28.44
N GLY A 39 4.43 -8.99 28.82
CA GLY A 39 5.33 -10.10 28.57
C GLY A 39 5.68 -10.23 27.09
N PHE A 40 5.82 -9.13 26.35
CA PHE A 40 6.37 -9.14 24.99
C PHE A 40 7.87 -8.87 25.05
N THR A 41 8.67 -9.76 24.47
CA THR A 41 10.14 -9.61 24.42
C THR A 41 10.66 -9.23 23.04
N GLY A 42 9.86 -9.47 22.01
CA GLY A 42 10.24 -9.22 20.63
C GLY A 42 9.04 -9.30 19.69
N GLY A 43 9.29 -8.92 18.44
CA GLY A 43 8.29 -8.88 17.38
C GLY A 43 8.92 -9.12 16.02
N ARG A 44 8.18 -9.80 15.16
CA ARG A 44 8.61 -10.27 13.85
C ARG A 44 7.56 -9.91 12.80
N ILE A 45 7.98 -9.41 11.65
CA ILE A 45 7.14 -9.27 10.46
C ILE A 45 7.62 -10.22 9.39
N TRP A 46 6.71 -11.01 8.85
CA TRP A 46 6.95 -11.90 7.73
C TRP A 46 6.16 -11.41 6.52
N GLU A 47 6.78 -11.48 5.35
CA GLU A 47 6.13 -11.24 4.06
C GLU A 47 6.13 -12.52 3.23
N ARG A 48 5.00 -12.82 2.61
CA ARG A 48 4.90 -13.90 1.64
C ARG A 48 5.63 -13.53 0.35
N GLN A 49 6.58 -14.35 -0.05
CA GLN A 49 7.37 -14.23 -1.27
C GLN A 49 7.27 -15.56 -2.04
N GLY A 50 6.21 -15.69 -2.84
CA GLY A 50 5.88 -16.95 -3.53
C GLY A 50 5.46 -18.03 -2.55
N ASP A 51 6.26 -19.11 -2.50
CA ASP A 51 5.98 -20.31 -1.71
C ASP A 51 6.65 -20.30 -0.32
N VAL A 52 7.20 -19.15 0.08
CA VAL A 52 7.80 -18.98 1.40
C VAL A 52 7.33 -17.69 2.06
N TYR A 53 7.38 -17.67 3.39
CA TYR A 53 7.38 -16.45 4.18
C TYR A 53 8.82 -16.08 4.51
N ARG A 54 9.18 -14.81 4.34
CA ARG A 54 10.49 -14.26 4.69
C ARG A 54 10.34 -13.21 5.80
N MET A 55 11.19 -13.28 6.82
CA MET A 55 11.24 -12.24 7.86
C MET A 55 11.81 -10.96 7.25
N THR A 56 11.02 -9.90 7.24
CA THR A 56 11.39 -8.59 6.68
C THR A 56 11.64 -7.54 7.75
N ASP A 57 11.14 -7.76 8.97
CA ASP A 57 11.38 -6.86 10.08
C ASP A 57 11.44 -7.61 11.41
N GLN A 58 12.22 -7.07 12.34
CA GLN A 58 12.33 -7.56 13.70
C GLN A 58 12.52 -6.38 14.67
N VAL A 59 11.86 -6.47 15.82
CA VAL A 59 11.99 -5.52 16.93
C VAL A 59 12.22 -6.30 18.21
N GLY A 60 13.26 -5.95 18.98
CA GLY A 60 13.62 -6.69 20.18
C GLY A 60 13.99 -8.16 19.92
N GLY A 61 13.78 -9.00 20.93
CA GLY A 61 14.11 -10.43 20.88
C GLY A 61 15.61 -10.73 20.94
N ASN A 62 15.96 -11.98 20.69
CA ASN A 62 17.34 -12.47 20.77
C ASN A 62 17.96 -12.55 19.37
N GLY A 63 18.86 -11.64 19.03
CA GLY A 63 19.64 -11.67 17.77
C GLY A 63 18.87 -11.24 16.52
N ASP A 64 19.58 -10.91 15.44
CA ASP A 64 18.99 -10.50 14.16
C ASP A 64 18.81 -11.71 13.23
N ARG A 65 17.58 -11.94 12.75
CA ARG A 65 17.22 -13.03 11.84
C ARG A 65 16.51 -12.57 10.57
N LEU A 66 16.73 -11.32 10.18
CA LEU A 66 16.22 -10.80 8.92
C LEU A 66 16.59 -11.73 7.76
N GLY A 67 15.61 -12.01 6.89
CA GLY A 67 15.77 -12.92 5.77
C GLY A 67 15.54 -14.39 6.09
N TYR A 68 15.34 -14.79 7.36
CA TYR A 68 14.93 -16.16 7.69
C TYR A 68 13.62 -16.51 6.98
N THR A 69 13.48 -17.76 6.54
CA THR A 69 12.32 -18.21 5.76
C THR A 69 11.70 -19.48 6.29
N PHE A 70 10.38 -19.62 6.10
CA PHE A 70 9.69 -20.90 6.26
C PHE A 70 8.62 -21.10 5.16
N PRO A 71 8.20 -22.35 4.89
CA PRO A 71 7.27 -22.64 3.80
C PRO A 71 5.89 -21.99 3.97
N ALA A 72 5.28 -21.55 2.87
CA ALA A 72 3.94 -20.95 2.89
C ALA A 72 2.81 -21.96 3.16
N ASP A 73 3.08 -23.25 3.01
CA ASP A 73 2.20 -24.38 3.36
C ASP A 73 2.44 -24.93 4.77
N HIS A 74 3.26 -24.24 5.57
CA HIS A 74 3.54 -24.64 6.94
C HIS A 74 2.26 -24.73 7.79
N PRO A 75 2.12 -25.71 8.70
CA PRO A 75 0.90 -25.90 9.51
C PRO A 75 0.40 -24.65 10.25
N TYR A 76 1.32 -23.78 10.67
CA TYR A 76 0.98 -22.49 11.28
C TYR A 76 0.16 -21.59 10.38
N ILE A 77 0.45 -21.59 9.08
CA ILE A 77 -0.26 -20.78 8.10
C ILE A 77 -1.69 -21.28 7.99
N GLU A 78 -1.88 -22.58 7.74
CA GLU A 78 -3.21 -23.18 7.64
C GLU A 78 -4.04 -22.99 8.92
N GLN A 79 -3.41 -23.09 10.09
CA GLN A 79 -4.12 -22.82 11.33
C GLN A 79 -4.47 -21.34 11.50
N MET A 80 -3.57 -20.41 11.18
CA MET A 80 -3.87 -18.97 11.21
C MET A 80 -5.03 -18.61 10.28
N LYS A 81 -5.15 -19.23 9.10
CA LYS A 81 -6.28 -19.01 8.20
C LYS A 81 -7.61 -19.43 8.82
N ARG A 82 -7.61 -20.55 9.55
CA ARG A 82 -8.83 -21.06 10.22
C ARG A 82 -9.20 -20.25 11.45
N ASP A 83 -8.22 -19.94 12.30
CA ASP A 83 -8.46 -19.43 13.65
C ASP A 83 -8.32 -17.91 13.74
N GLY A 84 -7.80 -17.27 12.68
CA GLY A 84 -7.52 -15.84 12.61
C GLY A 84 -6.29 -15.41 13.40
N LEU A 85 -5.76 -16.25 14.29
CA LEU A 85 -4.49 -16.10 15.00
C LEU A 85 -4.04 -17.44 15.58
N ILE A 86 -2.75 -17.57 15.87
CA ILE A 86 -2.20 -18.71 16.62
C ILE A 86 -1.40 -18.23 17.81
N MET A 87 -1.35 -19.06 18.85
CA MET A 87 -0.58 -18.78 20.05
C MET A 87 -0.03 -20.08 20.61
N TYR A 88 1.29 -20.19 20.67
CA TYR A 88 1.95 -21.37 21.21
C TYR A 88 2.95 -21.02 22.29
N LYS A 89 3.09 -21.94 23.23
CA LYS A 89 4.21 -22.01 24.16
C LYS A 89 5.08 -23.21 23.82
N ARG A 90 6.36 -23.16 24.14
CA ARG A 90 7.27 -24.31 24.10
C ARG A 90 6.63 -25.51 24.82
N GLY A 91 6.46 -26.60 24.08
CA GLY A 91 5.84 -27.84 24.56
C GLY A 91 4.32 -27.94 24.35
N ASP A 92 3.65 -26.89 23.86
CA ASP A 92 2.25 -27.01 23.40
C ASP A 92 2.18 -27.98 22.20
N GLU A 93 1.09 -28.72 22.06
CA GLU A 93 0.82 -29.56 20.89
C GLU A 93 0.73 -28.65 19.64
N GLY A 94 1.58 -28.90 18.64
CA GLY A 94 1.74 -28.04 17.46
C GLY A 94 2.94 -27.09 17.55
N TRP A 95 3.68 -27.02 18.66
CA TRP A 95 4.97 -26.33 18.68
C TRP A 95 5.95 -26.98 17.70
N ASP A 96 6.47 -26.20 16.75
CA ASP A 96 7.53 -26.61 15.84
C ASP A 96 8.86 -26.06 16.35
N SER A 97 9.64 -26.95 16.98
CA SER A 97 10.96 -26.61 17.48
C SER A 97 11.94 -26.26 16.38
N THR A 98 11.77 -26.80 15.16
CA THR A 98 12.66 -26.49 14.04
C THR A 98 12.50 -25.05 13.56
N LEU A 99 11.30 -24.48 13.70
CA LEU A 99 11.03 -23.09 13.36
C LEU A 99 11.32 -22.13 14.52
N GLU A 100 10.92 -22.48 15.74
CA GLU A 100 10.95 -21.55 16.88
C GLU A 100 12.22 -21.62 17.73
N ASP A 101 12.94 -22.76 17.78
CA ASP A 101 14.21 -22.82 18.51
C ASP A 101 15.28 -21.93 17.90
N PRO A 102 15.43 -21.85 16.56
CA PRO A 102 16.30 -20.86 15.95
C PRO A 102 15.99 -19.46 16.43
N MET A 103 14.71 -19.13 16.68
CA MET A 103 14.23 -17.82 17.15
C MET A 103 14.57 -17.55 18.63
N GLY A 104 14.91 -18.59 19.40
CA GLY A 104 15.29 -18.46 20.80
C GLY A 104 14.15 -17.99 21.70
N VAL A 105 12.92 -18.42 21.40
CA VAL A 105 11.69 -18.01 22.10
C VAL A 105 11.09 -19.18 22.89
N ASP A 106 10.38 -18.86 23.98
CA ASP A 106 9.63 -19.83 24.79
C ASP A 106 8.12 -19.80 24.55
N GLY A 107 7.66 -18.85 23.74
CA GLY A 107 6.29 -18.73 23.31
C GLY A 107 6.15 -17.61 22.29
N PHE A 108 5.14 -17.72 21.44
CA PHE A 108 4.81 -16.67 20.49
C PHE A 108 3.31 -16.61 20.24
N THR A 109 2.87 -15.46 19.73
CA THR A 109 1.54 -15.28 19.17
C THR A 109 1.66 -14.62 17.82
N ALA A 110 0.97 -15.14 16.80
CA ALA A 110 1.04 -14.64 15.43
C ALA A 110 -0.35 -14.40 14.84
N VAL A 111 -0.45 -13.39 13.99
CA VAL A 111 -1.68 -12.97 13.31
C VAL A 111 -1.39 -12.61 11.85
N PRO A 112 -2.22 -13.04 10.89
CA PRO A 112 -2.14 -12.55 9.53
C PRO A 112 -2.51 -11.06 9.47
N ILE A 113 -1.84 -10.35 8.57
CA ILE A 113 -2.00 -8.93 8.34
C ILE A 113 -2.19 -8.67 6.84
N GLY A 114 -3.19 -7.86 6.54
CA GLY A 114 -3.59 -7.53 5.17
C GLY A 114 -4.44 -8.61 4.53
N ARG A 115 -4.74 -8.46 3.24
CA ARG A 115 -5.48 -9.46 2.46
C ARG A 115 -4.57 -10.63 2.06
N ASP A 116 -5.19 -11.77 1.83
CA ASP A 116 -4.56 -13.00 1.30
C ASP A 116 -3.34 -13.48 2.11
N GLU A 117 -3.35 -13.21 3.41
CA GLU A 117 -2.26 -13.49 4.35
C GLU A 117 -0.88 -13.01 3.85
N LYS A 118 -0.82 -11.90 3.09
CA LYS A 118 0.44 -11.41 2.51
C LYS A 118 1.49 -11.15 3.58
N TYR A 119 1.09 -10.69 4.76
CA TYR A 119 1.98 -10.45 5.88
C TYR A 119 1.53 -11.20 7.13
N ILE A 120 2.48 -11.46 8.01
CA ILE A 120 2.23 -12.02 9.36
C ILE A 120 2.99 -11.17 10.35
N ALA A 121 2.31 -10.72 11.41
CA ALA A 121 3.00 -10.21 12.60
C ALA A 121 3.02 -11.29 13.67
N ALA A 122 4.18 -11.50 14.26
CA ALA A 122 4.34 -12.35 15.43
C ALA A 122 4.96 -11.57 16.59
N PHE A 123 4.56 -11.89 17.80
CA PHE A 123 5.13 -11.38 19.04
C PHE A 123 5.73 -12.52 19.82
N ASP A 124 6.94 -12.32 20.29
CA ASP A 124 7.63 -13.23 21.17
C ASP A 124 7.16 -12.94 22.59
N THR A 125 6.76 -13.98 23.30
CA THR A 125 6.04 -13.86 24.57
C THR A 125 6.73 -14.61 25.70
N ILE A 126 6.74 -13.99 26.88
CA ILE A 126 7.10 -14.60 28.15
C ILE A 126 5.93 -14.50 29.13
N GLY A 127 5.85 -15.46 30.06
CA GLY A 127 4.84 -15.46 31.11
C GLY A 127 3.46 -15.93 30.66
N LYS A 128 2.42 -15.54 31.42
CA LYS A 128 1.07 -16.14 31.35
C LYS A 128 -0.05 -15.18 30.94
N LYS A 129 0.26 -14.00 30.36
CA LYS A 129 -0.71 -12.94 30.03
C LYS A 129 -1.49 -13.17 28.71
N ARG A 130 -1.76 -14.45 28.38
CA ARG A 130 -2.33 -14.90 27.09
C ARG A 130 -3.60 -14.17 26.65
N ARG A 131 -4.53 -13.86 27.56
CA ARG A 131 -5.79 -13.15 27.21
C ARG A 131 -5.55 -11.72 26.72
N ILE A 132 -4.68 -10.98 27.39
CA ILE A 132 -4.39 -9.57 27.04
C ILE A 132 -3.56 -9.53 25.76
N GLN A 133 -2.56 -10.42 25.66
CA GLN A 133 -1.74 -10.60 24.46
C GLN A 133 -2.62 -10.87 23.22
N LYS A 134 -3.58 -11.81 23.33
CA LYS A 134 -4.53 -12.12 22.26
C LYS A 134 -5.38 -10.90 21.86
N ARG A 135 -5.86 -10.11 22.82
CA ARG A 135 -6.67 -8.90 22.53
C ARG A 135 -5.88 -7.85 21.75
N ILE A 136 -4.68 -7.53 22.22
CA ILE A 136 -3.82 -6.52 21.57
C ILE A 136 -3.49 -6.93 20.13
N LEU A 137 -3.23 -8.21 19.91
CA LEU A 137 -2.96 -8.74 18.58
C LEU A 137 -4.16 -8.71 17.65
N SER A 138 -5.34 -9.02 18.18
CA SER A 138 -6.59 -8.82 17.45
C SER A 138 -6.76 -7.35 17.05
N ASP A 139 -6.50 -6.41 17.97
CA ASP A 139 -6.62 -4.98 17.72
C ASP A 139 -5.60 -4.52 16.65
N ILE A 140 -4.35 -4.97 16.72
CA ILE A 140 -3.31 -4.70 15.70
C ILE A 140 -3.73 -5.24 14.32
N SER A 141 -4.31 -6.43 14.24
CA SER A 141 -4.79 -6.99 12.97
C SER A 141 -5.91 -6.14 12.38
N ILE A 142 -6.90 -5.76 13.20
CA ILE A 142 -8.01 -4.89 12.77
C ILE A 142 -7.50 -3.54 12.26
N ILE A 143 -6.60 -2.89 13.02
CA ILE A 143 -5.99 -1.62 12.64
C ILE A 143 -5.25 -1.76 11.31
N SER A 144 -4.44 -2.81 11.15
CA SER A 144 -3.65 -3.03 9.94
C SER A 144 -4.54 -3.33 8.72
N GLN A 145 -5.62 -4.09 8.88
CA GLN A 145 -6.60 -4.35 7.82
C GLN A 145 -7.35 -3.08 7.41
N THR A 146 -7.74 -2.25 8.38
CA THR A 146 -8.43 -0.97 8.14
C THR A 146 -7.51 0.00 7.40
N ALA A 147 -6.25 0.10 7.84
CA ALA A 147 -5.21 0.90 7.18
C ALA A 147 -4.98 0.45 5.73
N LEU A 148 -4.95 -0.87 5.47
CA LEU A 148 -4.83 -1.40 4.12
C LEU A 148 -6.03 -1.03 3.25
N ALA A 149 -7.24 -1.24 3.75
CA ALA A 149 -8.46 -0.96 2.98
C ALA A 149 -8.53 0.52 2.56
N GLU A 150 -8.12 1.44 3.45
CA GLU A 150 -8.07 2.86 3.13
C GLU A 150 -6.96 3.20 2.13
N ALA A 151 -5.78 2.61 2.26
CA ALA A 151 -4.70 2.78 1.29
C ALA A 151 -5.10 2.31 -0.13
N GLU A 152 -5.79 1.16 -0.21
CA GLU A 152 -6.33 0.65 -1.47
C GLU A 152 -7.40 1.59 -2.05
N ARG A 153 -8.30 2.10 -1.21
CA ARG A 153 -9.34 3.04 -1.63
C ARG A 153 -8.73 4.31 -2.24
N ILE A 154 -7.75 4.91 -1.54
CA ILE A 154 -7.02 6.09 -2.02
C ILE A 154 -6.30 5.78 -3.34
N SER A 155 -5.66 4.61 -3.44
CA SER A 155 -4.95 4.20 -4.65
C SER A 155 -5.90 4.03 -5.85
N GLN A 156 -7.07 3.41 -5.64
CA GLN A 156 -8.08 3.26 -6.68
C GLN A 156 -8.65 4.60 -7.15
N GLU A 157 -8.95 5.51 -6.23
CA GLU A 157 -9.42 6.87 -6.56
C GLU A 157 -8.40 7.61 -7.44
N ALA A 158 -7.12 7.57 -7.06
CA ALA A 158 -6.04 8.18 -7.85
C ALA A 158 -5.93 7.56 -9.25
N LEU A 159 -6.14 6.24 -9.38
CA LEU A 159 -6.10 5.53 -10.66
C LEU A 159 -7.26 5.93 -11.59
N VAL A 160 -8.47 6.11 -11.03
CA VAL A 160 -9.63 6.60 -11.76
C VAL A 160 -9.40 8.05 -12.23
N GLU A 161 -8.87 8.90 -11.36
CA GLU A 161 -8.55 10.29 -11.70
C GLU A 161 -7.49 10.37 -12.80
N ALA A 162 -6.43 9.57 -12.72
CA ALA A 162 -5.39 9.49 -13.73
C ALA A 162 -5.93 9.06 -15.10
N LYS A 163 -6.81 8.04 -15.14
CA LYS A 163 -7.47 7.61 -16.38
C LYS A 163 -8.33 8.71 -17.00
N LYS A 164 -9.14 9.39 -16.18
CA LYS A 164 -9.98 10.51 -16.63
C LYS A 164 -9.13 11.64 -17.21
N LYS A 165 -8.02 11.99 -16.55
CA LYS A 165 -7.10 13.01 -17.04
C LYS A 165 -6.47 12.63 -18.39
N GLY A 166 -6.04 11.38 -18.55
CA GLY A 166 -5.50 10.88 -19.82
C GLY A 166 -6.51 10.93 -20.97
N GLN A 167 -7.79 10.60 -20.70
CA GLN A 167 -8.87 10.72 -21.68
C GLN A 167 -9.09 12.19 -22.10
N LEU A 168 -9.14 13.11 -21.14
CA LEU A 168 -9.28 14.54 -21.43
C LEU A 168 -8.10 15.10 -22.24
N GLU A 169 -6.88 14.64 -21.95
CA GLU A 169 -5.69 15.03 -22.72
C GLU A 169 -5.73 14.50 -24.16
N HIS A 170 -6.20 13.27 -24.36
CA HIS A 170 -6.40 12.68 -25.69
C HIS A 170 -7.46 13.46 -26.49
N GLU A 171 -8.62 13.72 -25.89
CA GLU A 171 -9.71 14.48 -26.52
C GLU A 171 -9.28 15.92 -26.85
N ARG A 172 -8.56 16.58 -25.94
CA ARG A 172 -7.98 17.90 -26.20
C ARG A 172 -7.00 17.88 -27.37
N GLY A 173 -6.18 16.83 -27.48
CA GLY A 173 -5.28 16.63 -28.61
C GLY A 173 -6.02 16.49 -29.94
N HIS A 174 -7.10 15.70 -29.95
CA HIS A 174 -7.96 15.53 -31.12
C HIS A 174 -8.59 16.85 -31.57
N LEU A 175 -9.23 17.58 -30.65
CA LEU A 175 -9.84 18.89 -30.93
C LEU A 175 -8.80 19.89 -31.47
N HIS A 176 -7.59 19.91 -30.91
CA HIS A 176 -6.53 20.78 -31.37
C HIS A 176 -6.09 20.44 -32.81
N SER A 177 -6.06 19.15 -33.15
CA SER A 177 -5.77 18.70 -34.52
C SER A 177 -6.86 19.11 -35.51
N GLU A 178 -8.14 18.99 -35.13
CA GLU A 178 -9.27 19.40 -35.98
C GLU A 178 -9.28 20.91 -36.23
N VAL A 179 -9.03 21.72 -35.20
CA VAL A 179 -8.92 23.18 -35.34
C VAL A 179 -7.80 23.55 -36.30
N ASN A 180 -6.65 22.89 -36.21
CA ASN A 180 -5.53 23.12 -37.12
C ASN A 180 -5.87 22.73 -38.57
N ILE A 181 -6.52 21.58 -38.78
CA ILE A 181 -6.96 21.16 -40.12
C ILE A 181 -7.96 22.17 -40.71
N ALA A 182 -8.93 22.63 -39.93
CA ALA A 182 -9.91 23.63 -40.36
C ALA A 182 -9.23 24.95 -40.74
N TYR A 183 -8.25 25.39 -39.95
CA TYR A 183 -7.49 26.61 -40.20
C TYR A 183 -6.64 26.52 -41.48
N GLU A 184 -5.92 25.41 -41.68
CA GLU A 184 -5.13 25.20 -42.90
C GLU A 184 -6.01 25.06 -44.16
N THR A 185 -7.17 24.40 -44.03
CA THR A 185 -8.16 24.32 -45.11
C THR A 185 -8.69 25.70 -45.49
N GLN A 186 -9.05 26.53 -44.50
CA GLN A 186 -9.50 27.90 -44.73
C GLN A 186 -8.45 28.74 -45.47
N LYS A 187 -7.17 28.64 -45.07
CA LYS A 187 -6.06 29.30 -45.79
C LYS A 187 -5.95 28.83 -47.23
N SER A 188 -6.13 27.54 -47.50
CA SER A 188 -6.01 26.96 -48.84
C SER A 188 -7.15 27.38 -49.78
N ILE A 189 -8.34 27.70 -49.26
CA ILE A 189 -9.49 28.16 -50.04
C ILE A 189 -9.34 29.64 -50.44
N LEU A 190 -8.57 30.40 -49.67
CA LEU A 190 -8.35 31.81 -49.97
C LEU A 190 -7.44 31.99 -51.18
N PRO A 191 -7.75 32.93 -52.08
CA PRO A 191 -6.93 33.18 -53.25
C PRO A 191 -5.54 33.66 -52.81
N ARG A 192 -4.49 33.01 -53.32
CA ARG A 192 -3.08 33.34 -53.01
C ARG A 192 -2.71 34.79 -53.35
N SER A 193 -3.48 35.41 -54.25
CA SER A 193 -3.41 36.83 -54.58
C SER A 193 -4.82 37.35 -54.81
N LEU A 194 -5.11 38.56 -54.34
CA LEU A 194 -6.38 39.23 -54.57
C LEU A 194 -6.70 39.28 -56.08
N PRO A 195 -7.85 38.74 -56.51
CA PRO A 195 -8.28 38.87 -57.91
C PRO A 195 -8.41 40.34 -58.28
N LYS A 196 -7.83 40.74 -59.42
CA LYS A 196 -7.99 42.10 -59.94
C LYS A 196 -9.24 42.17 -60.80
N PHE A 197 -10.24 42.92 -60.36
CA PHE A 197 -11.42 43.25 -61.17
C PHE A 197 -11.35 44.73 -61.58
N PRO A 198 -11.44 45.06 -62.87
CA PRO A 198 -11.39 46.45 -63.33
C PRO A 198 -12.48 47.29 -62.66
N GLY A 199 -12.10 48.43 -62.06
CA GLY A 199 -13.02 49.35 -61.39
C GLY A 199 -13.36 49.03 -59.93
N PHE A 200 -12.88 47.91 -59.36
CA PHE A 200 -13.16 47.53 -57.96
C PHE A 200 -11.86 47.16 -57.21
N GLY A 201 -11.73 47.61 -55.96
CA GLY A 201 -10.65 47.21 -55.05
C GLY A 201 -11.16 46.22 -54.01
N MET A 202 -10.56 45.03 -53.93
CA MET A 202 -10.82 44.08 -52.84
C MET A 202 -9.71 44.12 -51.79
N TYR A 203 -10.08 43.91 -50.53
CA TYR A 203 -9.19 43.78 -49.39
C TYR A 203 -9.70 42.66 -48.47
N VAL A 204 -8.79 41.90 -47.86
CA VAL A 204 -9.12 40.84 -46.88
C VAL A 204 -8.76 41.32 -45.49
N VAL A 205 -9.69 41.20 -44.54
CA VAL A 205 -9.45 41.49 -43.13
C VAL A 205 -9.39 40.18 -42.36
N PHE A 206 -8.20 39.81 -41.89
CA PHE A 206 -8.05 38.71 -40.93
C PHE A 206 -8.12 39.26 -39.51
N LYS A 207 -9.09 38.79 -38.72
CA LYS A 207 -9.05 38.91 -37.27
C LYS A 207 -8.70 37.54 -36.68
N PRO A 208 -7.55 37.39 -35.98
CA PRO A 208 -7.31 36.16 -35.24
C PRO A 208 -8.36 36.02 -34.13
N LEU A 209 -8.84 34.79 -33.93
CA LEU A 209 -9.59 34.42 -32.73
C LEU A 209 -8.61 34.53 -31.55
N LYS A 210 -8.95 35.36 -30.56
CA LYS A 210 -8.20 35.50 -29.31
C LYS A 210 -8.48 34.31 -28.39
#